data_AF-A0A540MIP2-F1
#
_entry.id   AF-A0A540MIP2-F1
#
_cell.length_a   1.000
_cell.length_b   1.000
_cell.length_c   1.000
_cell.angle_alpha   90.00
_cell.angle_beta   90.00
_cell.angle_gamma   90.00
#
_symmetry.space_group_name_H-M   'P 1'
#
loop_
_entity.id
_entity.type
_entity.pdbx_description
1 polymer ?
#
loop_
_entity_poly.entity_id
_entity_poly.type
_entity_poly.pdbx_seq_one_letter_code
_entity_poly.pdbx_strand_id
1 'polypeptide(L)'
;MWEAQMCNILCRLTPDAKIVKQFKEKIDDEYRVNMILDNLPLVVPIQRPDQEAPTVYQLGFHVGLKGHYAGSKEEKYFIHNHLAFTVKYHRDSQTETARIVGFEVKPFSVKHEYEGKWSDAQTHLTTCDPHSKHTVVNSNYP
;
A
#
# COMPACT_ATOMS: atom_id res chain seq x y z
N MET A 1 -20.31 -11.10 -8.66
CA MET A 1 -20.25 -9.86 -7.86
C MET A 1 -18.82 -9.76 -7.36
N TRP A 2 -18.09 -8.69 -7.67
CA TRP A 2 -16.73 -8.53 -7.15
C TRP A 2 -16.84 -8.05 -5.71
N GLU A 3 -16.39 -8.87 -4.76
CA GLU A 3 -16.38 -8.50 -3.37
C GLU A 3 -15.08 -7.74 -3.05
N ALA A 4 -15.21 -6.59 -2.40
CA ALA A 4 -14.05 -5.85 -1.92
C ALA A 4 -13.33 -6.71 -0.86
N GLN A 5 -12.16 -7.23 -1.23
CA GLN A 5 -11.28 -7.92 -0.31
C GLN A 5 -10.47 -6.87 0.46
N MET A 6 -10.56 -6.91 1.79
CA MET A 6 -9.97 -5.90 2.67
C MET A 6 -8.96 -6.56 3.60
N CYS A 7 -7.83 -5.88 3.85
CA CYS A 7 -6.85 -6.25 4.87
C CYS A 7 -6.29 -7.68 4.76
N ASN A 8 -6.08 -8.19 3.54
CA ASN A 8 -5.48 -9.51 3.33
C ASN A 8 -4.00 -9.53 3.70
N ILE A 9 -3.64 -10.38 4.65
CA ILE A 9 -2.24 -10.61 5.06
C ILE A 9 -1.54 -11.44 3.99
N LEU A 10 -0.51 -10.87 3.36
CA LEU A 10 0.30 -11.59 2.37
C LEU A 10 1.44 -12.38 3.02
N CYS A 11 2.13 -11.77 3.98
CA CYS A 11 3.24 -12.39 4.68
C CYS A 11 3.50 -11.70 6.02
N ARG A 12 4.29 -12.37 6.86
CA ARG A 12 4.94 -11.77 8.02
C ARG A 12 6.44 -11.92 7.88
N LEU A 13 7.13 -10.79 7.98
CA LEU A 13 8.58 -10.74 7.97
C LEU A 13 9.05 -10.05 9.26
N THR A 14 9.86 -10.75 10.04
CA THR A 14 10.61 -10.13 11.14
C THR A 14 12.00 -9.78 10.60
N PRO A 15 12.30 -8.50 10.33
CA PRO A 15 13.55 -8.14 9.69
C PRO A 15 14.72 -8.31 10.66
N ASP A 16 15.77 -8.99 10.22
CA ASP A 16 17.06 -9.05 10.92
C ASP A 16 17.94 -7.83 10.54
N ALA A 17 19.13 -7.71 11.15
CA ALA A 17 20.03 -6.59 10.88
C ALA A 17 20.46 -6.48 9.40
N LYS A 18 20.56 -7.62 8.69
CA LYS A 18 20.97 -7.65 7.28
C LYS A 18 19.83 -7.15 6.39
N ILE A 19 18.61 -7.61 6.64
CA ILE A 19 17.39 -7.19 5.95
C ILE A 19 17.14 -5.70 6.19
N VAL A 20 17.29 -5.23 7.43
CA VAL A 20 17.16 -3.80 7.75
C VAL A 20 18.15 -2.98 6.94
N LYS A 21 19.41 -3.40 6.86
CA LYS A 21 20.42 -2.71 6.05
C LYS A 21 20.02 -2.65 4.57
N GLN A 22 19.59 -3.77 4.00
CA GLN A 22 19.16 -3.83 2.60
C GLN A 22 17.94 -2.93 2.32
N PHE A 23 16.97 -2.86 3.23
CA PHE A 23 15.84 -1.96 3.06
C PHE A 23 16.26 -0.49 3.13
N LYS A 24 17.17 -0.12 4.04
CA LYS A 24 17.69 1.25 4.11
C LYS A 24 18.38 1.66 2.82
N GLU A 25 19.30 0.83 2.32
CA GLU A 25 19.99 1.06 1.04
C GLU A 25 18.98 1.21 -0.11
N LYS A 26 17.97 0.34 -0.19
CA LYS A 26 16.92 0.43 -1.21
C LYS A 26 16.08 1.69 -1.12
N ILE A 27 15.80 2.17 0.09
CA ILE A 27 15.07 3.42 0.31
C ILE A 27 15.93 4.61 -0.11
N ASP A 28 17.23 4.60 0.22
CA ASP A 28 18.18 5.65 -0.17
C ASP A 28 18.41 5.70 -1.69
N ASP A 29 18.43 4.55 -2.35
CA ASP A 29 18.53 4.40 -3.81
C ASP A 29 17.17 4.56 -4.53
N GLU A 30 16.13 5.02 -3.83
CA GLU A 30 14.79 5.29 -4.36
C GLU A 30 14.12 4.09 -5.08
N TYR A 31 14.42 2.86 -4.67
CA TYR A 31 13.87 1.66 -5.29
C TYR A 31 12.34 1.69 -5.31
N ARG A 32 11.79 1.24 -6.44
CA ARG A 32 10.35 1.13 -6.67
C ARG A 32 9.92 -0.31 -6.88
N VAL A 33 8.77 -0.63 -6.34
CA VAL A 33 8.07 -1.88 -6.58
C VAL A 33 7.11 -1.67 -7.74
N ASN A 34 7.30 -2.45 -8.80
CA ASN A 34 6.42 -2.48 -9.96
C ASN A 34 5.58 -3.75 -9.93
N MET A 35 4.30 -3.63 -10.26
CA MET A 35 3.39 -4.75 -10.45
C MET A 35 2.60 -4.53 -11.74
N ILE A 36 2.08 -5.60 -12.32
CA ILE A 36 1.27 -5.55 -13.54
C ILE A 36 -0.01 -6.34 -13.29
N LEU A 37 -1.14 -5.82 -13.77
CA LEU A 37 -2.44 -6.47 -13.74
C LEU A 37 -3.11 -6.27 -15.11
N ASP A 38 -3.44 -7.37 -15.81
CA ASP A 38 -4.07 -7.32 -17.15
C ASP A 38 -3.35 -6.37 -18.12
N ASN A 39 -2.02 -6.52 -18.17
CA ASN A 39 -1.11 -5.69 -18.97
C ASN A 39 -1.07 -4.19 -18.61
N LEU A 40 -1.73 -3.77 -17.53
CA LEU A 40 -1.64 -2.40 -17.00
C LEU A 40 -0.58 -2.33 -15.89
N PRO A 41 0.31 -1.33 -15.92
CA PRO A 41 1.28 -1.13 -14.86
C PRO A 41 0.60 -0.55 -13.61
N LEU A 42 1.13 -0.92 -12.45
CA LEU A 42 0.76 -0.32 -11.18
C LEU A 42 1.23 1.14 -11.12
N VAL A 43 0.33 2.05 -10.78
CA VAL A 43 0.63 3.48 -10.67
C VAL A 43 0.23 4.08 -9.33
N VAL A 44 0.98 5.07 -8.87
CA VAL A 44 0.63 5.93 -7.74
C VAL A 44 0.06 7.25 -8.27
N PRO A 45 -1.22 7.58 -8.00
CA PRO A 45 -1.80 8.86 -8.38
C PRO A 45 -1.32 9.96 -7.44
N ILE A 46 -0.77 11.04 -7.99
CA ILE A 46 -0.31 12.23 -7.27
C ILE A 46 -1.19 13.41 -7.67
N GLN A 47 -1.98 13.90 -6.72
CA GLN A 47 -2.66 15.18 -6.83
C GLN A 47 -1.69 16.30 -6.49
N ARG A 48 -1.63 17.30 -7.38
CA ARG A 48 -0.89 18.53 -7.09
C ARG A 48 -1.70 19.41 -6.15
N PRO A 49 -1.04 20.27 -5.34
CA PRO A 49 -1.73 21.18 -4.42
C PRO A 49 -2.68 22.14 -5.13
N ASP A 50 -2.39 22.46 -6.39
CA ASP A 50 -3.28 23.16 -7.29
C ASP A 50 -4.40 22.21 -7.76
N GLN A 51 -5.62 22.42 -7.25
CA GLN A 51 -6.77 21.54 -7.48
C GLN A 51 -7.20 21.48 -8.95
N GLU A 52 -6.80 22.46 -9.78
CA GLU A 52 -7.09 22.45 -11.22
C GLU A 52 -6.06 21.67 -12.03
N ALA A 53 -4.89 21.38 -11.46
CA ALA A 53 -3.84 20.68 -12.17
C ALA A 53 -4.18 19.18 -12.32
N PRO A 54 -3.94 18.58 -13.51
CA PRO A 54 -4.25 17.17 -13.72
C PRO A 54 -3.41 16.27 -12.80
N THR A 55 -4.04 15.18 -12.35
CA THR A 55 -3.40 14.12 -11.55
C THR A 55 -2.25 13.51 -12.34
N VAL A 56 -1.08 13.44 -11.73
CA VAL A 56 0.12 12.81 -12.31
C VAL A 56 0.20 11.37 -11.83
N TYR A 57 0.44 10.44 -12.73
CA TYR A 57 0.59 9.03 -12.38
C TYR A 57 2.07 8.64 -12.42
N GLN A 58 2.57 8.12 -11.30
CA GLN A 58 3.93 7.59 -11.21
C GLN A 58 3.93 6.07 -11.29
N LEU A 59 4.84 5.50 -12.08
CA LEU A 59 5.00 4.05 -12.18
C LEU A 59 5.63 3.48 -10.90
N GLY A 60 4.97 2.44 -10.36
CA GLY A 60 5.37 1.77 -9.13
C GLY A 60 5.28 2.67 -7.90
N PHE A 61 5.45 2.05 -6.74
CA PHE A 61 5.54 2.78 -5.47
C PHE A 61 6.93 2.59 -4.85
N HIS A 62 7.40 3.58 -4.10
CA HIS A 62 8.69 3.47 -3.39
C HIS A 62 8.62 2.38 -2.31
N VAL A 63 9.71 1.63 -2.12
CA VAL A 63 9.80 0.58 -1.08
C VAL A 63 9.52 1.14 0.32
N GLY A 64 9.85 2.40 0.55
CA GLY A 64 9.66 3.10 1.81
C GLY A 64 9.96 4.58 1.67
N LEU A 65 10.10 5.26 2.80
CA LEU A 65 10.44 6.67 2.89
C LEU A 65 11.32 6.96 4.10
N LYS A 66 12.06 8.07 4.02
CA LYS A 66 12.69 8.70 5.19
C LYS A 66 11.79 9.79 5.72
N GLY A 67 11.66 9.87 7.03
CA GLY A 67 10.79 10.87 7.67
C GLY A 67 11.06 11.01 9.16
N HIS A 68 10.25 11.82 9.81
CA HIS A 68 10.34 12.06 11.24
C HIS A 68 9.01 11.71 11.90
N TYR A 69 9.06 11.21 13.14
CA TYR A 69 7.86 11.17 13.97
C TYR A 69 7.44 12.60 14.35
N ALA A 70 6.13 12.83 14.48
CA ALA A 70 5.61 14.09 14.96
C ALA A 70 6.27 14.47 16.31
N GLY A 71 6.93 15.63 16.35
CA GLY A 71 7.63 16.12 17.54
C GLY A 71 9.08 15.62 17.71
N SER A 72 9.59 14.77 16.81
CA SER A 72 11.01 14.37 16.80
C SER A 72 11.75 14.98 15.62
N LYS A 73 13.03 15.32 15.82
CA LYS A 73 13.95 15.71 14.75
C LYS A 73 14.79 14.54 14.23
N GLU A 74 14.65 13.36 14.85
CA GLU A 74 15.40 12.17 14.46
C GLU A 74 14.82 11.63 13.14
N GLU A 75 15.65 11.53 12.09
CA GLU A 75 15.26 10.91 10.83
C GLU A 75 15.20 9.39 10.99
N LYS A 76 14.11 8.79 10.53
CA LYS A 76 13.87 7.35 10.57
C LYS A 76 13.41 6.85 9.20
N TYR A 77 13.69 5.57 8.98
CA TYR A 77 13.30 4.85 7.79
C TYR A 77 11.98 4.14 8.05
N PHE A 78 11.04 4.28 7.13
CA PHE A 78 9.72 3.65 7.14
C PHE A 78 9.57 2.80 5.88
N ILE A 79 8.97 1.62 6.00
CA ILE A 79 8.70 0.72 4.88
C ILE A 79 7.22 0.80 4.54
N HIS A 80 6.89 0.81 3.25
CA HIS A 80 5.50 0.66 2.83
C HIS A 80 5.09 -0.81 2.88
N ASN A 81 4.41 -1.21 3.94
CA ASN A 81 4.00 -2.60 4.19
C ASN A 81 2.48 -2.82 4.04
N HIS A 82 1.70 -1.76 3.91
CA HIS A 82 0.26 -1.83 3.67
C HIS A 82 -0.08 -1.17 2.33
N LEU A 83 -0.77 -1.89 1.43
CA LEU A 83 -1.07 -1.42 0.08
C LEU A 83 -2.58 -1.41 -0.14
N ALA A 84 -3.13 -0.23 -0.41
CA ALA A 84 -4.52 -0.10 -0.83
C ALA A 84 -4.58 0.04 -2.36
N PHE A 85 -5.07 -1.00 -3.03
CA PHE A 85 -5.22 -1.02 -4.48
C PHE A 85 -6.58 -0.49 -4.91
N THR A 86 -6.60 0.24 -6.03
CA THR A 86 -7.82 0.65 -6.73
C THR A 86 -7.76 0.12 -8.16
N VAL A 87 -8.64 -0.84 -8.45
CA VAL A 87 -8.75 -1.44 -9.79
C VAL A 87 -9.97 -0.83 -10.48
N LYS A 88 -9.73 -0.05 -11.53
CA LYS A 88 -10.77 0.55 -12.36
C LYS A 88 -11.09 -0.40 -13.49
N TYR A 89 -12.37 -0.59 -13.79
CA TYR A 89 -12.83 -1.45 -14.87
C TYR A 89 -13.90 -0.74 -15.70
N HIS A 90 -13.99 -1.12 -16.97
CA HIS A 90 -15.07 -0.77 -17.87
C HIS A 90 -15.89 -2.03 -18.15
N ARG A 91 -17.21 -1.95 -17.95
CA ARG A 91 -18.14 -3.05 -18.24
C ARG A 91 -18.91 -2.74 -19.51
N ASP A 92 -18.88 -3.66 -20.45
CA ASP A 92 -19.70 -3.59 -21.66
C ASP A 92 -21.14 -4.02 -21.31
N SER A 93 -22.09 -3.13 -21.55
CA SER A 93 -23.51 -3.36 -21.29
C SER A 93 -24.16 -4.37 -22.23
N GLN A 94 -23.59 -4.63 -23.41
CA GLN A 94 -24.15 -5.54 -24.40
C GLN A 94 -23.65 -6.97 -24.24
N THR A 95 -22.36 -7.14 -23.92
CA THR A 95 -21.72 -8.46 -23.80
C THR A 95 -21.58 -8.94 -22.35
N GLU A 96 -21.93 -8.08 -21.38
CA GLU A 96 -21.69 -8.23 -19.94
C GLU A 96 -20.22 -8.47 -19.54
N THR A 97 -19.29 -8.33 -20.47
CA THR A 97 -17.85 -8.48 -20.21
C THR A 97 -17.29 -7.27 -19.48
N ALA A 98 -16.19 -7.46 -18.75
CA ALA A 98 -15.48 -6.40 -18.05
C ALA A 98 -14.00 -6.41 -18.43
N ARG A 99 -13.43 -5.22 -18.65
CA ARG A 99 -12.01 -5.00 -18.93
C ARG A 99 -11.41 -4.08 -17.87
N ILE A 100 -10.20 -4.38 -17.41
CA ILE A 100 -9.48 -3.50 -16.49
C ILE A 100 -8.94 -2.31 -17.28
N VAL A 101 -9.13 -1.10 -16.73
CA VAL A 101 -8.72 0.17 -17.36
C VAL A 101 -7.82 1.02 -16.46
N GLY A 102 -7.58 0.61 -15.21
CA GLY A 102 -6.63 1.28 -14.32
C GLY A 102 -6.23 0.41 -13.15
N PHE A 103 -4.96 0.50 -12.77
CA PHE A 103 -4.38 -0.22 -11.62
C PHE A 103 -3.58 0.75 -10.75
N GLU A 104 -4.23 1.28 -9.73
CA GLU A 104 -3.69 2.30 -8.84
C GLU A 104 -3.35 1.72 -7.46
N VAL A 105 -2.35 2.30 -6.79
CA VAL A 105 -1.99 1.94 -5.41
C VAL A 105 -1.77 3.19 -4.55
N LYS A 106 -2.21 3.10 -3.30
CA LYS A 106 -1.79 3.99 -2.22
C LYS A 106 -1.00 3.18 -1.18
N PRO A 107 0.32 3.40 -1.07
CA PRO A 107 1.15 2.71 -0.11
C PRO A 107 1.11 3.40 1.26
N PHE A 108 1.17 2.61 2.34
CA PHE A 108 1.19 3.08 3.71
C PHE A 108 2.22 2.34 4.55
N SER A 109 2.72 3.02 5.58
CA SER A 109 3.62 2.47 6.59
C SER A 109 2.86 2.32 7.88
N VAL A 110 2.54 1.08 8.24
CA VAL A 110 1.65 0.76 9.36
C VAL A 110 2.32 -0.23 10.30
N LYS A 111 2.32 0.07 11.58
CA LYS A 111 2.72 -0.89 12.61
C LYS A 111 1.51 -1.76 12.95
N HIS A 112 1.29 -2.83 12.17
CA HIS A 112 0.14 -3.68 12.40
C HIS A 112 0.16 -4.35 13.79
N GLU A 113 -0.96 -4.22 14.52
CA GLU A 113 -1.18 -4.86 15.81
C GLU A 113 -2.24 -5.95 15.67
N TYR A 114 -2.11 -7.01 16.46
CA TYR A 114 -3.00 -8.17 16.45
C TYR A 114 -3.08 -8.77 17.85
N GLU A 115 -4.19 -9.45 18.12
CA GLU A 115 -4.42 -10.13 19.40
C GLU A 115 -4.10 -11.62 19.30
N GLY A 116 -3.59 -12.18 20.40
CA GLY A 116 -3.34 -13.62 20.51
C GLY A 116 -2.12 -14.13 19.74
N LYS A 117 -2.19 -15.39 19.29
CA LYS A 117 -1.10 -16.04 18.57
C LYS A 117 -1.23 -15.77 17.08
N TRP A 118 -0.10 -15.48 16.43
CA TRP A 118 -0.04 -15.36 14.99
C TRP A 118 -0.47 -16.66 14.30
N SER A 119 -1.38 -16.56 13.35
CA SER A 119 -1.94 -17.68 12.58
C SER A 119 -2.02 -17.32 11.08
N ASP A 120 -0.94 -16.75 10.54
CA ASP A 120 -0.79 -16.34 9.14
C ASP A 120 -2.02 -15.58 8.62
N ALA A 121 -2.61 -16.03 7.52
CA ALA A 121 -3.76 -15.39 6.87
C ALA A 121 -5.02 -15.31 7.74
N GLN A 122 -5.11 -16.10 8.82
CA GLN A 122 -6.24 -16.09 9.76
C GLN A 122 -6.02 -15.11 10.94
N THR A 123 -4.85 -14.46 11.01
CA THR A 123 -4.59 -13.49 12.07
C THR A 123 -5.50 -12.28 11.92
N HIS A 124 -6.25 -11.95 12.97
CA HIS A 124 -7.05 -10.73 13.00
C HIS A 124 -6.16 -9.54 13.36
N LEU A 125 -6.09 -8.55 12.46
CA LEU A 125 -5.36 -7.30 12.70
C LEU A 125 -6.32 -6.26 13.26
N THR A 126 -5.98 -5.64 14.38
CA THR A 126 -6.81 -4.57 14.98
C THR A 126 -6.65 -3.25 14.21
N THR A 127 -5.50 -3.03 13.58
CA THR A 127 -5.22 -1.81 12.81
C THR A 127 -5.73 -1.85 11.36
N CYS A 128 -6.21 -3.01 10.90
CA CYS A 128 -6.88 -3.15 9.61
C CYS A 128 -7.90 -4.29 9.70
N ASP A 129 -9.14 -3.96 10.03
CA ASP A 129 -10.18 -4.95 10.32
C ASP A 129 -11.36 -4.80 9.34
N PRO A 130 -11.58 -5.81 8.48
CA PRO A 130 -12.74 -5.85 7.58
C PRO A 130 -14.09 -5.84 8.31
N HIS A 131 -14.17 -6.45 9.49
CA HIS A 131 -15.44 -6.63 10.21
C HIS A 131 -15.95 -5.31 10.80
N SER A 132 -15.05 -4.50 11.37
CA SER A 132 -15.35 -3.16 11.87
C SER A 132 -15.21 -2.05 10.81
N LYS A 133 -14.88 -2.41 9.56
CA LYS A 133 -14.56 -1.48 8.46
C LYS A 133 -13.44 -0.50 8.78
N HIS A 134 -12.52 -0.90 9.67
CA HIS A 134 -11.36 -0.10 10.02
C HIS A 134 -10.30 -0.24 8.93
N THR A 135 -10.06 0.84 8.19
CA THR A 135 -9.10 0.87 7.07
C THR A 135 -7.97 1.84 7.32
N VAL A 136 -6.81 1.49 6.78
CA VAL A 136 -5.65 2.38 6.79
C VAL A 136 -5.87 3.48 5.76
N VAL A 137 -6.09 4.70 6.25
CA VAL A 137 -6.26 5.90 5.41
C VAL A 137 -5.08 6.85 5.44
N ASN A 138 -4.16 6.68 6.40
CA ASN A 138 -2.91 7.42 6.51
C ASN A 138 -1.86 6.60 7.29
N SER A 139 -0.61 7.06 7.25
CA SER A 139 0.51 6.51 8.04
C SER A 139 0.73 7.27 9.36
N ASN A 140 -0.20 8.15 9.75
CA ASN A 140 -0.04 9.07 10.89
C ASN A 140 -0.55 8.48 12.22
N TYR A 141 -1.32 7.40 12.17
CA TYR A 141 -1.83 6.72 13.35
C TYR A 141 -1.22 5.31 13.49
N PRO A 142 -0.82 4.90 14.70
CA PRO A 142 -0.40 3.53 14.97
C PRO A 142 -1.55 2.53 14.72
#